data_AF-A0A1M6GUB4-F1
#
_entry.id   AF-A0A1M6GUB4-F1
#
_cell.length_a   1.000
_cell.length_b   1.000
_cell.length_c   1.000
_cell.angle_alpha   90.00
_cell.angle_beta   90.00
_cell.angle_gamma   90.00
#
_symmetry.space_group_name_H-M   'P 1'
#
loop_
_entity.id
_entity.type
_entity.pdbx_description
1 polymer ?
#
loop_
_entity_poly.entity_id
_entity_poly.type
_entity_poly.pdbx_seq_one_letter_code
_entity_poly.pdbx_strand_id
1 'polypeptide(L)'
;MGLSFLNGKSPFDEAEEKLEAGETVNGRPKLPSAPVMGWQDGVFLLLLIGLIVGGYQYYKYVKKNCAETFARCDALYVAAETDMVSLPAAEACYDSTWELGFVSDSLEVLRQERLGAIADKRTLQKDVLEDMKDAVAAGDTAKAAEILSGYKGAMLLNGYDQEEWNSIAKNIVH
;
A
#
# COMPACT_ATOMS: atom_id res chain seq x y z
N MET A 1 -20.92 -25.65 3.46
CA MET A 1 -20.96 -27.10 3.77
C MET A 1 -20.73 -27.81 2.45
N GLY A 2 -19.48 -28.03 2.02
CA GLY A 2 -18.70 -29.23 2.36
C GLY A 2 -18.57 -30.07 1.08
N LEU A 3 -17.62 -29.71 0.20
CA LEU A 3 -17.26 -30.49 -0.98
C LEU A 3 -16.49 -31.73 -0.52
N SER A 4 -17.15 -32.90 -0.49
CA SER A 4 -16.49 -34.19 -0.25
C SER A 4 -15.96 -34.77 -1.56
N PHE A 5 -14.69 -34.47 -1.87
CA PHE A 5 -13.90 -35.16 -2.91
C PHE A 5 -13.22 -36.44 -2.39
N LEU A 6 -13.69 -37.02 -1.28
CA LEU A 6 -13.04 -38.16 -0.60
C LEU A 6 -14.03 -39.29 -0.27
N ASN A 7 -14.87 -39.69 -1.23
CA ASN A 7 -15.57 -40.97 -1.14
C ASN A 7 -15.19 -41.89 -2.30
N GLY A 8 -13.91 -41.86 -2.67
CA GLY A 8 -13.35 -42.66 -3.75
C GLY A 8 -13.01 -44.06 -3.26
N LYS A 9 -13.85 -45.05 -3.63
CA LYS A 9 -13.28 -46.36 -3.98
C LYS A 9 -12.25 -46.10 -5.09
N SER A 10 -11.08 -46.68 -4.95
CA SER A 10 -10.02 -46.56 -5.95
C SER A 10 -10.58 -47.04 -7.30
N PRO A 11 -10.33 -46.32 -8.41
CA PRO A 11 -10.75 -46.77 -9.75
C PRO A 11 -10.08 -48.10 -10.15
N PHE A 12 -9.07 -48.55 -9.41
CA PHE A 12 -8.45 -49.87 -9.56
C PHE A 12 -9.26 -50.97 -8.86
N ASP A 13 -9.92 -50.66 -7.73
CA ASP A 13 -10.74 -51.64 -6.98
C ASP A 13 -12.02 -51.99 -7.78
N GLU A 14 -12.65 -50.99 -8.40
CA GLU A 14 -13.82 -51.21 -9.28
C GLU A 14 -13.45 -51.90 -10.60
N ALA A 15 -12.20 -51.78 -11.05
CA ALA A 15 -11.72 -52.45 -12.26
C ALA A 15 -11.44 -53.94 -12.01
N GLU A 16 -10.97 -54.29 -10.82
CA GLU A 16 -10.72 -55.67 -10.38
C GLU A 16 -12.05 -56.42 -10.15
N GLU A 17 -13.02 -55.79 -9.48
CA GLU A 17 -14.36 -56.36 -9.23
C GLU A 17 -15.14 -56.66 -10.55
N LYS A 18 -14.92 -55.86 -11.60
CA LYS A 18 -15.53 -56.06 -12.94
C LYS A 18 -14.79 -57.08 -13.82
N LEU A 19 -13.49 -57.28 -13.59
CA LEU A 19 -12.72 -58.38 -14.18
C LEU A 19 -13.22 -59.73 -13.66
N GLU A 20 -13.51 -59.82 -12.36
CA GLU A 20 -14.10 -61.02 -11.75
C GLU A 20 -15.56 -61.26 -12.17
N ALA A 21 -16.33 -60.19 -12.44
CA ALA A 21 -17.72 -60.26 -12.92
C ALA A 21 -17.88 -60.58 -14.42
N GLY A 22 -16.79 -60.73 -15.18
CA GLY A 22 -16.82 -61.13 -16.58
C GLY A 22 -17.25 -60.05 -17.59
N GLU A 23 -17.33 -58.78 -17.18
CA GLU A 23 -17.68 -57.65 -18.06
C GLU A 23 -16.47 -57.20 -18.88
N THR A 24 -16.08 -58.02 -19.87
CA THR A 24 -14.96 -57.72 -20.78
C THR A 24 -15.44 -57.34 -22.17
N VAL A 25 -14.72 -56.42 -22.82
CA VAL A 25 -14.81 -56.17 -24.27
C VAL A 25 -13.46 -56.55 -24.87
N ASN A 26 -13.43 -57.57 -25.73
CA ASN A 26 -12.20 -58.09 -26.35
C ASN A 26 -11.06 -58.41 -25.36
N GLY A 27 -11.39 -59.07 -24.24
CA GLY A 27 -10.40 -59.54 -23.26
C GLY A 27 -9.72 -58.45 -22.45
N ARG A 28 -10.23 -57.22 -22.48
CA ARG A 28 -9.82 -56.12 -21.58
C ARG A 28 -11.00 -55.73 -20.68
N PRO A 29 -10.74 -55.33 -19.42
CA PRO A 29 -11.78 -54.79 -18.55
C PRO A 29 -12.49 -53.66 -19.25
N LYS A 30 -13.83 -53.67 -19.20
CA LYS A 30 -14.64 -52.53 -19.61
C LYS A 30 -14.37 -51.41 -18.60
N LEU A 31 -13.35 -50.60 -18.87
CA LEU A 31 -13.10 -49.38 -18.10
C LEU A 31 -14.39 -48.56 -18.11
N PRO A 32 -14.83 -48.01 -16.96
CA PRO A 32 -15.93 -47.07 -16.96
C PRO A 32 -15.57 -46.00 -18.00
N SER A 33 -16.50 -45.71 -18.92
CA SER A 33 -16.34 -44.54 -19.78
C SER A 33 -16.18 -43.37 -18.83
N ALA A 34 -14.95 -42.85 -18.70
CA ALA A 34 -14.71 -41.64 -17.93
C ALA A 34 -15.77 -40.64 -18.40
N PRO A 35 -16.54 -40.03 -17.49
CA PRO A 35 -17.62 -39.15 -17.89
C PRO A 35 -17.03 -38.13 -18.85
N VAL A 36 -17.52 -38.15 -20.10
CA VAL A 36 -17.15 -37.17 -21.11
C VAL A 36 -17.57 -35.85 -20.50
N MET A 37 -16.59 -35.05 -20.08
CA MET A 37 -16.78 -33.78 -19.40
C MET A 37 -17.88 -33.02 -20.15
N GLY A 38 -19.01 -32.77 -19.48
CA GLY A 38 -20.16 -32.18 -20.14
C GLY A 38 -19.77 -30.83 -20.72
N TRP A 39 -20.38 -30.40 -21.83
CA TRP A 39 -20.13 -29.07 -22.38
C TRP A 39 -20.26 -27.95 -21.32
N GLN A 40 -21.16 -28.13 -20.35
CA GLN A 40 -21.34 -27.23 -19.20
C GLN A 40 -20.11 -27.19 -18.28
N ASP A 41 -19.50 -28.35 -17.98
CA ASP A 41 -18.27 -28.43 -17.19
C ASP A 41 -17.10 -27.76 -17.91
N GLY A 42 -17.01 -27.89 -19.24
CA GLY A 42 -16.02 -27.20 -20.06
C GLY A 42 -16.17 -25.67 -20.05
N VAL A 43 -17.40 -25.17 -20.17
CA VAL A 43 -17.69 -23.72 -20.07
C VAL A 43 -17.36 -23.18 -18.67
N PHE A 44 -17.70 -23.93 -17.62
CA PHE A 44 -17.35 -23.55 -16.25
C PHE A 44 -15.83 -23.48 -16.03
N LEU A 45 -15.08 -24.43 -16.59
CA LEU A 45 -13.62 -24.45 -16.51
C LEU A 45 -12.98 -23.29 -17.26
N LEU A 46 -13.54 -22.88 -18.41
CA LEU A 46 -13.11 -21.67 -19.11
C LEU A 46 -13.39 -20.38 -18.32
N LEU A 47 -14.52 -20.28 -17.62
CA LEU A 47 -14.80 -19.16 -16.73
C LEU A 47 -13.79 -19.07 -15.58
N LEU A 48 -13.43 -20.20 -14.98
CA LEU A 48 -12.40 -20.24 -13.93
C LEU A 48 -11.04 -19.80 -14.45
N ILE A 49 -10.61 -20.29 -15.62
CA ILE A 49 -9.37 -19.85 -16.25
C ILE A 49 -9.41 -18.33 -16.53
N GLY A 50 -10.53 -17.83 -17.06
CA GLY A 50 -10.73 -16.41 -17.30
C GLY A 50 -10.61 -15.57 -16.03
N LEU A 51 -11.18 -16.04 -14.93
CA LEU A 51 -11.10 -15.38 -13.62
C LEU A 51 -9.67 -15.37 -13.07
N ILE A 52 -8.95 -16.50 -13.18
CA ILE A 52 -7.54 -16.61 -12.75
C ILE A 52 -6.65 -15.66 -13.55
N VAL A 53 -6.77 -15.68 -14.88
CA VAL A 53 -5.97 -14.83 -15.77
C VAL A 53 -6.31 -13.35 -15.57
N GLY A 54 -7.59 -13.02 -15.46
CA GLY A 54 -8.06 -11.66 -15.19
C GLY A 54 -7.55 -11.14 -13.85
N GLY A 55 -7.67 -11.94 -12.78
CA GLY A 55 -7.15 -11.61 -11.46
C GLY A 55 -5.64 -11.40 -11.46
N TYR A 56 -4.89 -12.24 -12.18
CA TYR A 56 -3.44 -12.10 -12.30
C TYR A 56 -3.02 -10.82 -13.05
N GLN A 57 -3.73 -10.46 -14.12
CA GLN A 57 -3.47 -9.21 -14.85
C GLN A 57 -3.81 -7.99 -14.00
N TYR A 58 -4.92 -8.03 -13.27
CA TYR A 58 -5.28 -6.99 -12.32
C TYR A 58 -4.23 -6.84 -11.22
N TYR A 59 -3.76 -7.94 -10.64
CA TYR A 59 -2.69 -7.93 -9.64
C TYR A 59 -1.41 -7.27 -10.17
N LYS A 60 -0.99 -7.60 -11.41
CA LYS A 60 0.17 -6.95 -12.05
C LYS A 60 -0.01 -5.46 -12.22
N TYR A 61 -1.20 -5.04 -12.66
CA TYR A 61 -1.54 -3.64 -12.84
C TYR A 61 -1.44 -2.87 -11.51
N VAL A 62 -2.09 -3.38 -10.46
CA VAL A 62 -2.05 -2.74 -9.13
C VAL A 62 -0.63 -2.69 -8.59
N LYS A 63 0.16 -3.78 -8.72
CA LYS A 63 1.56 -3.82 -8.30
C LYS A 63 2.42 -2.77 -9.02
N LYS A 64 2.21 -2.59 -10.32
CA LYS A 64 2.92 -1.59 -11.12
C LYS A 64 2.55 -0.17 -10.68
N ASN A 65 1.26 0.13 -10.55
CA ASN A 65 0.80 1.44 -10.09
C ASN A 65 1.33 1.80 -8.71
N CYS A 66 1.36 0.82 -7.80
CA CYS A 66 1.93 1.00 -6.47
C CYS A 66 3.40 1.41 -6.56
N ALA A 67 4.22 0.65 -7.30
CA ALA A 67 5.64 0.97 -7.47
C ALA A 67 5.87 2.35 -8.11
N GLU A 68 5.08 2.72 -9.12
CA GLU A 68 5.18 4.03 -9.78
C GLU A 68 4.80 5.18 -8.84
N THR A 69 3.77 5.00 -8.02
CA THR A 69 3.33 6.01 -7.05
C THR A 69 4.40 6.22 -5.99
N PHE A 70 4.94 5.13 -5.41
CA PHE A 70 6.02 5.21 -4.43
C PHE A 70 7.30 5.83 -5.01
N ALA A 71 7.67 5.48 -6.23
CA ALA A 71 8.82 6.08 -6.90
C ALA A 71 8.65 7.59 -7.11
N ARG A 72 7.43 8.04 -7.44
CA ARG A 72 7.11 9.47 -7.55
C ARG A 72 7.21 10.18 -6.20
N CYS A 73 6.68 9.58 -5.13
CA CYS A 73 6.75 10.19 -3.80
C CYS A 73 8.20 10.25 -3.26
N ASP A 74 8.98 9.20 -3.51
CA ASP A 74 10.40 9.17 -3.12
C ASP A 74 11.22 10.21 -3.90
N ALA A 75 10.96 10.39 -5.21
CA ALA A 75 11.59 11.45 -5.99
C ALA A 75 11.27 12.86 -5.45
N LEU A 76 10.02 13.09 -5.01
CA LEU A 76 9.62 14.35 -4.36
C LEU A 76 10.34 14.53 -3.02
N TYR A 77 10.43 13.46 -2.21
CA TYR A 77 11.11 13.51 -0.93
C TYR A 77 12.61 13.80 -1.07
N VAL A 78 13.29 13.10 -1.98
CA VAL A 78 14.72 13.32 -2.25
C VAL A 78 14.99 14.73 -2.78
N ALA A 79 14.12 15.25 -3.66
CA ALA A 79 14.20 16.65 -4.08
C ALA A 79 14.03 17.60 -2.88
N ALA A 80 13.12 17.26 -1.96
CA ALA A 80 12.84 18.04 -0.76
C ALA A 80 13.95 18.01 0.30
N GLU A 81 14.87 17.05 0.24
CA GLU A 81 16.08 17.10 1.07
C GLU A 81 16.98 18.29 0.71
N THR A 82 16.94 18.73 -0.56
CA THR A 82 17.71 19.90 -1.04
C THR A 82 16.90 21.19 -1.00
N ASP A 83 15.61 21.13 -1.30
CA ASP A 83 14.68 22.25 -1.20
C ASP A 83 13.56 21.88 -0.22
N MET A 84 13.82 22.18 1.06
CA MET A 84 12.92 21.83 2.16
C MET A 84 11.48 22.29 1.90
N VAL A 85 11.27 23.38 1.13
CA VAL A 85 9.95 23.95 0.81
C VAL A 85 9.00 22.92 0.18
N SER A 86 9.54 21.89 -0.47
CA SER A 86 8.75 20.83 -1.10
C SER A 86 8.39 19.64 -0.19
N LEU A 87 8.86 19.61 1.07
CA LEU A 87 8.54 18.55 2.04
C LEU A 87 7.03 18.33 2.25
N PRO A 88 6.17 19.37 2.36
CA PRO A 88 4.72 19.16 2.44
C PRO A 88 4.12 18.44 1.23
N ALA A 89 4.67 18.66 0.04
CA ALA A 89 4.20 17.97 -1.17
C ALA A 89 4.61 16.49 -1.17
N ALA A 90 5.79 16.17 -0.63
CA ALA A 90 6.22 14.79 -0.43
C ALA A 90 5.34 14.08 0.61
N GLU A 91 5.02 14.73 1.73
CA GLU A 91 4.11 14.20 2.75
C GLU A 91 2.73 13.87 2.16
N ALA A 92 2.12 14.81 1.46
CA ALA A 92 0.83 14.61 0.81
C ALA A 92 0.86 13.47 -0.23
N CYS A 93 1.99 13.30 -0.93
CA CYS A 93 2.17 12.17 -1.84
C CYS A 93 2.18 10.84 -1.09
N TYR A 94 2.95 10.73 -0.02
CA TYR A 94 2.98 9.52 0.80
C TYR A 94 1.62 9.24 1.47
N ASP A 95 0.87 10.27 1.88
CA ASP A 95 -0.49 10.09 2.40
C ASP A 95 -1.45 9.51 1.34
N SER A 96 -1.33 9.91 0.08
CA SER A 96 -2.15 9.34 -1.01
C SER A 96 -1.90 7.83 -1.21
N THR A 97 -0.76 7.31 -0.76
CA THR A 97 -0.47 5.87 -0.89
C THR A 97 -1.34 4.99 0.04
N TRP A 98 -1.99 5.58 1.05
CA TRP A 98 -2.97 4.85 1.89
C TRP A 98 -4.20 4.39 1.11
N GLU A 99 -4.49 5.01 -0.03
CA GLU A 99 -5.61 4.67 -0.90
C GLU A 99 -5.27 3.51 -1.87
N LEU A 100 -4.01 3.06 -1.93
CA LEU A 100 -3.60 1.99 -2.82
C LEU A 100 -4.13 0.63 -2.35
N GLY A 101 -4.79 -0.11 -3.25
CA GLY A 101 -5.33 -1.44 -2.96
C GLY A 101 -4.28 -2.54 -2.71
N PHE A 102 -2.99 -2.24 -2.86
CA PHE A 102 -1.87 -3.11 -2.52
C PHE A 102 -0.64 -2.25 -2.24
N VAL A 103 0.05 -2.59 -1.14
CA VAL A 103 1.37 -2.08 -0.78
C VAL A 103 2.17 -3.27 -0.25
N SER A 104 3.42 -3.42 -0.68
CA SER A 104 4.29 -4.46 -0.12
C SER A 104 4.90 -4.00 1.21
N ASP A 105 5.24 -4.94 2.10
CA ASP A 105 5.83 -4.63 3.42
C ASP A 105 7.05 -3.71 3.33
N SER A 106 7.89 -3.87 2.30
CA SER A 106 9.04 -2.99 2.09
C SER A 106 8.66 -1.53 1.79
N LEU A 107 7.57 -1.32 1.06
CA LEU A 107 7.06 0.02 0.72
C LEU A 107 6.30 0.62 1.90
N GLU A 108 5.63 -0.23 2.69
CA GLU A 108 5.03 0.17 3.96
C GLU A 108 6.07 0.75 4.91
N VAL A 109 7.19 0.03 5.10
CA VAL A 109 8.31 0.51 5.92
C VAL A 109 8.89 1.81 5.36
N LEU A 110 9.09 1.91 4.05
CA LEU A 110 9.58 3.15 3.41
C LEU A 110 8.64 4.33 3.70
N ARG A 111 7.32 4.14 3.57
CA ARG A 111 6.34 5.18 3.89
C ARG A 111 6.46 5.63 5.34
N GLN A 112 6.47 4.69 6.27
CA GLN A 112 6.53 4.99 7.70
C GLN A 112 7.82 5.74 8.06
N GLU A 113 8.96 5.32 7.50
CA GLU A 113 10.24 6.00 7.68
C GLU A 113 10.19 7.45 7.17
N ARG A 114 9.65 7.66 5.97
CA ARG A 114 9.59 8.98 5.33
C ARG A 114 8.61 9.92 6.05
N LEU A 115 7.41 9.45 6.37
CA LEU A 115 6.44 10.22 7.15
C LEU A 115 6.95 10.51 8.57
N GLY A 116 7.63 9.54 9.20
CA GLY A 116 8.27 9.73 10.50
C GLY A 116 9.33 10.82 10.46
N ALA A 117 10.21 10.81 9.47
CA ALA A 117 11.22 11.86 9.30
C ALA A 117 10.62 13.26 9.09
N ILE A 118 9.48 13.36 8.39
CA ILE A 118 8.75 14.63 8.23
C ILE A 118 8.13 15.07 9.57
N ALA A 119 7.56 14.14 10.33
CA ALA A 119 7.00 14.41 11.65
C ALA A 119 8.07 14.87 12.67
N ASP A 120 9.28 14.30 12.62
CA ASP A 120 10.41 14.73 13.43
C ASP A 120 10.81 16.17 13.11
N LYS A 121 10.91 16.52 11.82
CA LYS A 121 11.19 17.91 11.38
C LYS A 121 10.09 18.88 11.79
N ARG A 122 8.82 18.46 11.74
CA ARG A 122 7.70 19.26 12.23
C ARG A 122 7.82 19.51 13.73
N THR A 123 8.23 18.51 14.50
CA THR A 123 8.43 18.64 15.94
C THR A 123 9.55 19.64 16.24
N LEU A 124 10.68 19.58 15.53
CA LEU A 124 11.73 20.59 15.64
C LEU A 124 11.23 22.00 15.31
N GLN A 125 10.32 22.15 14.34
CA GLN A 125 9.72 23.45 14.04
C GLN A 125 8.79 23.93 15.17
N LYS A 126 8.10 23.02 15.87
CA LYS A 126 7.31 23.37 17.06
C LYS A 126 8.19 23.87 18.20
N ASP A 127 9.35 23.27 18.40
CA ASP A 127 10.32 23.75 19.40
C ASP A 127 10.78 25.18 19.07
N VAL A 128 11.05 25.47 17.79
CA VAL A 128 11.36 26.84 17.33
C VAL A 128 10.19 27.80 17.60
N LEU A 129 8.95 27.37 17.36
CA LEU A 129 7.77 28.18 17.68
C LEU A 129 7.66 28.44 19.19
N GLU A 130 7.94 27.45 20.03
CA GLU A 130 7.94 27.59 21.49
C GLU A 130 9.02 28.59 21.96
N ASP A 131 10.23 28.51 21.42
CA ASP A 131 11.30 29.48 21.68
C ASP A 131 10.90 30.90 21.28
N MET A 132 10.21 31.07 20.14
CA MET A 132 9.66 32.37 19.73
C MET A 132 8.60 32.87 20.71
N LYS A 133 7.71 32.00 21.16
CA LYS A 133 6.65 32.34 22.11
C LYS A 133 7.22 32.79 23.45
N ASP A 134 8.25 32.10 23.94
CA ASP A 134 8.93 32.47 25.18
C ASP A 134 9.63 33.83 25.05
N ALA A 135 10.27 34.11 23.91
CA ALA A 135 10.87 35.42 23.64
C ALA A 135 9.82 36.55 23.62
N VAL A 136 8.68 36.33 22.96
CA VAL A 136 7.56 37.28 22.94
C VAL A 136 6.97 37.47 24.34
N ALA A 137 6.78 36.40 25.11
CA ALA A 137 6.26 36.47 26.48
C ALA A 137 7.20 37.21 27.44
N ALA A 138 8.51 37.12 27.21
CA ALA A 138 9.54 37.90 27.92
C ALA A 138 9.64 39.36 27.47
N GLY A 139 8.92 39.77 26.42
CA GLY A 139 8.99 41.11 25.82
C GLY A 139 10.23 41.36 24.95
N ASP A 140 10.99 40.32 24.62
CA ASP A 140 12.19 40.40 23.79
C ASP A 140 11.84 40.12 22.31
N THR A 141 11.26 41.12 21.65
CA THR A 141 10.85 41.02 20.24
C THR A 141 12.03 40.92 19.29
N ALA A 142 13.22 41.40 19.69
CA ALA A 142 14.45 41.30 18.89
C ALA A 142 14.91 39.84 18.80
N LYS A 143 14.92 39.12 19.92
CA LYS A 143 15.23 37.68 19.95
C LYS A 143 14.22 36.87 19.14
N ALA A 144 12.92 37.20 19.25
CA ALA A 144 11.89 36.53 18.46
C ALA A 144 12.06 36.78 16.94
N ALA A 145 12.48 37.99 16.53
CA ALA A 145 12.81 38.31 15.14
C ALA A 145 14.04 37.54 14.64
N GLU A 146 15.05 37.38 15.49
CA GLU A 146 16.26 36.61 15.19
C GLU A 146 15.92 35.13 14.95
N ILE A 147 15.11 34.52 15.82
CA ILE A 147 14.65 33.13 15.67
C ILE A 147 13.86 32.97 14.36
N LEU A 148 12.92 33.88 14.10
CA LEU A 148 12.07 33.85 12.89
C LEU A 148 12.90 33.98 11.61
N SER A 149 13.82 34.94 11.56
CA SER A 149 14.67 35.17 10.37
C SER A 149 15.79 34.12 10.22
N GLY A 150 16.19 33.47 11.31
CA GLY A 150 17.12 32.36 11.33
C GLY A 150 16.52 31.05 10.81
N TYR A 151 15.20 30.89 10.89
CA TYR A 151 14.51 29.72 10.37
C TYR A 151 14.49 29.70 8.84
N LYS A 152 15.24 28.76 8.24
CA LYS A 152 15.33 28.54 6.79
C LYS A 152 14.65 27.25 6.32
N GLY A 153 13.94 26.56 7.23
CA GLY A 153 13.22 25.34 6.92
C GLY A 153 11.88 25.62 6.22
N ALA A 154 11.20 24.55 5.80
CA ALA A 154 9.85 24.67 5.27
C ALA A 154 8.80 24.81 6.36
N MET A 155 7.69 25.47 6.02
CA MET A 155 6.54 25.49 6.90
C MET A 155 5.86 24.11 6.93
N LEU A 156 6.13 23.34 7.99
CA LEU A 156 5.54 22.03 8.29
C LEU A 156 4.47 22.08 9.37
N LEU A 157 4.38 23.20 10.12
CA LEU A 157 3.30 23.47 11.06
C LEU A 157 1.95 23.51 10.33
N ASN A 158 0.92 23.02 11.01
CA ASN A 158 -0.44 22.96 10.49
C ASN A 158 -1.45 23.49 11.53
N GLY A 159 -2.62 23.91 11.05
CA GLY A 159 -3.72 24.38 11.89
C GLY A 159 -3.29 25.49 12.86
N TYR A 160 -3.57 25.28 14.14
CA TYR A 160 -3.34 26.26 15.21
C TYR A 160 -1.89 26.74 15.30
N ASP A 161 -0.91 25.84 15.24
CA ASP A 161 0.50 26.20 15.38
C ASP A 161 0.97 27.10 14.22
N GLN A 162 0.44 26.87 13.02
CA GLN A 162 0.74 27.70 11.85
C GLN A 162 0.10 29.09 11.96
N GLU A 163 -1.13 29.17 12.47
CA GLU A 163 -1.80 30.45 12.74
C GLU A 163 -1.03 31.27 13.79
N GLU A 164 -0.55 30.61 14.85
CA GLU A 164 0.24 31.24 15.90
C GLU A 164 1.59 31.75 15.37
N TRP A 165 2.31 30.93 14.60
CA TRP A 165 3.53 31.36 13.90
C TRP A 165 3.30 32.62 13.06
N ASN A 166 2.25 32.62 12.24
CA ASN A 166 1.93 33.74 11.36
C ASN A 166 1.53 35.00 12.14
N SER A 167 0.87 34.86 13.28
CA SER A 167 0.51 35.97 14.17
C SER A 167 1.76 36.62 14.75
N ILE A 168 2.67 35.81 15.31
CA ILE A 168 3.95 36.27 15.87
C ILE A 168 4.78 36.96 14.78
N ALA A 169 4.90 36.34 13.60
CA ALA A 169 5.64 36.90 12.47
C ALA A 169 5.11 38.27 12.03
N LYS A 170 3.79 38.46 11.99
CA LYS A 170 3.19 39.77 11.64
C LYS A 170 3.47 40.85 12.67
N ASN A 171 3.44 40.50 13.96
CA ASN A 171 3.61 41.46 15.06
C ASN A 171 5.07 41.90 15.25
N ILE A 172 6.04 41.12 14.76
CA ILE A 172 7.48 41.40 14.90
C ILE A 172 8.02 42.20 13.70
N VAL A 173 7.42 42.07 12.52
CA VAL A 173 7.90 42.72 11.27
C VAL A 173 7.38 44.17 11.12
N HIS A 174 6.62 44.68 12.10
CA HIS A 174 6.20 46.09 12.20
C HIS A 174 7.00 46.86 13.24
#